data_AF-A0A7C3YL01-F1
#
_entry.id   AF-A0A7C3YL01-F1
#
_cell.length_a   1.000
_cell.length_b   1.000
_cell.length_c   1.000
_cell.angle_alpha   90.00
_cell.angle_beta   90.00
_cell.angle_gamma   90.00
#
_symmetry.space_group_name_H-M   'P 1'
#
loop_
_entity.id
_entity.type
_entity.pdbx_description
1 polymer ?
#
loop_
_entity_poly.entity_id
_entity_poly.type
_entity_poly.pdbx_seq_one_letter_code
_entity_poly.pdbx_strand_id
1 'polypeptide(L)'
;MLHVWRALRLVWEAAPGWSLVNLGMTVAQGLVPLAQVWLMKLIVDAITRGVASPDHAAAFRTAATWIGVAAAVGLAAAFLRALAALVNEAMGQVVTDHVADVIHAQSIAVDLEYYENPRYYDVLHRAQQEAPYRPLRIINDLTTTGQALISLVAMASLLLTLHWLVGVVVVAAAVPGALVRLRFSGQLYRWQRQRTVADRLSVYLHWLLTDGARAKEVRLFDLGEVFRRWYRELRQTLRRERLAIARRRALGDVLSGAGAVAAVFGTFAYIAWQTIRGAISVGAVAIY
;
A
#
# COMPACT_ATOMS: atom_id res chain seq x y z
N MET A 1 15.63 -4.41 -13.37
CA MET A 1 14.35 -4.07 -14.04
C MET A 1 13.26 -4.93 -13.41
N LEU A 2 12.13 -4.33 -13.05
CA LEU A 2 11.08 -4.96 -12.25
C LEU A 2 10.46 -6.16 -12.99
N HIS A 3 10.73 -7.39 -12.52
CA HIS A 3 10.08 -8.62 -13.01
C HIS A 3 8.60 -8.74 -12.60
N VAL A 4 7.90 -7.61 -12.45
CA VAL A 4 6.48 -7.57 -12.05
C VAL A 4 5.62 -8.28 -13.08
N TRP A 5 5.96 -8.18 -14.36
CA TRP A 5 5.26 -8.91 -15.42
C TRP A 5 5.37 -10.44 -15.27
N ARG A 6 6.53 -10.96 -14.85
CA ARG A 6 6.71 -12.41 -14.62
C ARG A 6 5.91 -12.86 -13.41
N ALA A 7 5.87 -12.06 -12.34
CA ALA A 7 5.05 -12.35 -11.17
C ALA A 7 3.55 -12.33 -11.51
N LEU A 8 3.11 -11.33 -12.29
CA LEU A 8 1.73 -11.24 -12.78
C LEU A 8 1.34 -12.44 -13.63
N ARG A 9 2.22 -12.84 -14.55
CA ARG A 9 2.01 -14.00 -15.40
C ARG A 9 1.92 -15.29 -14.59
N LEU A 10 2.80 -15.48 -13.60
CA LEU A 10 2.77 -16.62 -12.69
C LEU A 10 1.46 -16.70 -11.90
N VAL A 11 0.99 -15.56 -11.36
CA VAL A 11 -0.29 -15.50 -10.64
C VAL A 11 -1.47 -15.81 -11.57
N TRP A 12 -1.42 -15.32 -12.80
CA TRP A 12 -2.45 -15.60 -13.81
C TRP A 12 -2.46 -17.07 -14.25
N GLU A 13 -1.28 -17.69 -14.42
CA GLU A 13 -1.13 -19.10 -14.76
C GLU A 13 -1.61 -20.00 -13.61
N ALA A 14 -1.34 -19.63 -12.36
CA ALA A 14 -1.75 -20.38 -11.18
C ALA A 14 -3.26 -20.25 -10.87
N ALA A 15 -3.83 -19.05 -11.00
CA ALA A 15 -5.18 -18.75 -10.51
C ALA A 15 -5.92 -17.73 -11.39
N PRO A 16 -6.26 -18.05 -12.66
CA PRO A 16 -6.87 -17.09 -13.59
C PRO A 16 -8.27 -16.65 -13.14
N GLY A 17 -9.09 -17.59 -12.62
CA GLY A 17 -10.42 -17.29 -12.10
C GLY A 17 -10.38 -16.34 -10.90
N TRP A 18 -9.53 -16.64 -9.90
CA TRP A 18 -9.36 -15.79 -8.73
C TRP A 18 -8.75 -14.43 -9.07
N SER A 19 -7.85 -14.37 -10.05
CA SER A 19 -7.26 -13.11 -10.54
C SER A 19 -8.32 -12.18 -11.13
N LEU A 20 -9.25 -12.73 -11.93
CA LEU A 20 -10.40 -11.99 -12.47
C LEU A 20 -11.34 -11.48 -11.38
N VAL A 21 -11.68 -12.34 -10.41
CA VAL A 21 -12.52 -11.96 -9.27
C VAL A 21 -11.85 -10.86 -8.46
N ASN A 22 -10.55 -10.98 -8.17
CA ASN A 22 -9.79 -9.98 -7.42
C ASN A 22 -9.73 -8.63 -8.16
N LEU A 23 -9.52 -8.65 -9.47
CA LEU A 23 -9.55 -7.43 -10.28
C LEU A 23 -10.92 -6.74 -10.21
N GLY A 24 -12.01 -7.52 -10.28
CA GLY A 24 -13.37 -7.01 -10.06
C GLY A 24 -13.56 -6.40 -8.67
N MET A 25 -13.10 -7.08 -7.62
CA MET A 25 -13.15 -6.59 -6.24
C MET A 25 -12.36 -5.29 -6.07
N THR A 26 -11.18 -5.20 -6.69
CA THR A 26 -10.31 -4.01 -6.66
C THR A 26 -11.01 -2.80 -7.25
N VAL A 27 -11.67 -2.97 -8.41
CA VAL A 27 -12.44 -1.89 -9.06
C VAL A 27 -13.62 -1.48 -8.19
N ALA A 28 -14.42 -2.43 -7.72
CA ALA A 28 -15.58 -2.15 -6.88
C ALA A 28 -15.18 -1.40 -5.60
N GLN A 29 -14.11 -1.83 -4.93
CA GLN A 29 -13.61 -1.16 -3.72
C GLN A 29 -12.97 0.20 -3.98
N GLY A 30 -12.40 0.43 -5.17
CA GLY A 30 -11.89 1.73 -5.58
C GLY A 30 -13.00 2.77 -5.82
N LEU A 31 -14.22 2.32 -6.12
CA LEU A 31 -15.37 3.20 -6.34
C LEU A 31 -16.21 3.47 -5.06
N VAL A 32 -16.04 2.65 -4.01
CA VAL A 32 -16.75 2.85 -2.74
C VAL A 32 -16.54 4.24 -2.14
N PRO A 33 -15.31 4.79 -2.04
CA PRO A 33 -15.10 6.12 -1.46
C PRO A 33 -15.85 7.22 -2.22
N LEU A 34 -15.90 7.12 -3.56
CA LEU A 34 -16.64 8.04 -4.41
C LEU A 34 -18.13 8.05 -4.06
N ALA A 35 -18.74 6.86 -3.94
CA ALA A 35 -20.14 6.73 -3.57
C ALA A 35 -20.42 7.32 -2.18
N GLN A 36 -19.53 7.09 -1.21
CA GLN A 36 -19.67 7.64 0.15
C GLN A 36 -19.66 9.17 0.18
N VAL A 37 -18.72 9.79 -0.55
CA VAL A 37 -18.63 11.25 -0.65
C VAL A 37 -19.86 11.84 -1.34
N TRP A 38 -20.32 11.22 -2.43
CA TRP A 38 -21.52 11.66 -3.14
C TRP A 38 -22.78 11.55 -2.28
N LEU A 39 -22.92 10.48 -1.50
CA LEU A 39 -24.04 10.31 -0.57
C LEU A 39 -24.01 11.34 0.56
N MET A 40 -22.82 11.68 1.07
CA MET A 40 -22.68 12.75 2.05
C MET A 40 -23.21 14.08 1.52
N LYS A 41 -22.87 14.43 0.27
CA LYS A 41 -23.42 15.61 -0.42
C LYS A 41 -24.94 15.62 -0.44
N LEU A 42 -25.56 14.50 -0.84
CA LEU A 42 -27.01 14.37 -0.95
C LEU A 42 -27.70 14.51 0.42
N ILE A 43 -27.10 13.96 1.47
CA ILE A 43 -27.58 14.11 2.85
C ILE A 43 -27.53 15.58 3.27
N VAL A 44 -26.39 16.26 3.08
CA VAL A 44 -26.23 17.67 3.43
C VAL A 44 -27.17 18.57 2.62
N ASP A 45 -27.31 18.32 1.31
CA ASP A 45 -28.24 19.05 0.44
C ASP A 45 -29.72 18.81 0.84
N ALA A 46 -30.06 17.61 1.34
CA ALA A 46 -31.42 17.31 1.81
C ALA A 46 -31.73 18.01 3.14
N ILE A 47 -30.77 18.02 4.08
CA ILE A 47 -30.91 18.71 5.37
C ILE A 47 -31.03 20.22 5.16
N THR A 48 -30.16 20.81 4.34
CA THR A 48 -30.14 22.27 4.10
C THR A 48 -31.41 22.75 3.40
N ARG A 49 -31.92 22.02 2.40
CA ARG A 49 -33.24 22.29 1.81
C ARG A 49 -34.38 22.10 2.80
N GLY A 50 -34.25 21.12 3.70
CA GLY A 50 -35.22 20.82 4.73
C GLY A 50 -35.40 21.93 5.77
N VAL A 51 -34.30 22.57 6.19
CA VAL A 51 -34.32 23.70 7.14
C VAL A 51 -35.08 24.91 6.59
N ALA A 52 -35.05 25.12 5.27
CA ALA A 52 -35.79 26.21 4.62
C ALA A 52 -37.25 25.87 4.30
N SER A 53 -37.66 24.60 4.49
CA SER A 53 -39.01 24.12 4.14
C SER A 53 -39.99 24.32 5.30
N PRO A 54 -41.24 24.75 5.04
CA PRO A 54 -42.27 24.80 6.08
C PRO A 54 -42.67 23.40 6.59
N ASP A 55 -42.62 22.37 5.73
CA ASP A 55 -42.90 20.98 6.12
C ASP A 55 -41.61 20.23 6.53
N HIS A 56 -41.38 20.19 7.84
CA HIS A 56 -40.22 19.55 8.45
C HIS A 56 -40.30 18.02 8.44
N ALA A 57 -41.52 17.45 8.40
CA ALA A 57 -41.70 15.99 8.40
C ALA A 57 -41.34 15.39 7.03
N ALA A 58 -41.72 16.05 5.93
CA ALA A 58 -41.30 15.66 4.59
C ALA A 58 -39.78 15.81 4.36
N ALA A 59 -39.20 16.89 4.91
CA ALA A 59 -37.76 17.12 4.91
C ALA A 59 -37.00 16.01 5.65
N PHE A 60 -37.44 15.66 6.85
CA PHE A 60 -36.84 14.59 7.65
C PHE A 60 -36.91 13.25 6.93
N ARG A 61 -38.06 12.90 6.33
CA ARG A 61 -38.21 11.66 5.55
C ARG A 61 -37.21 11.59 4.40
N THR A 62 -37.02 12.69 3.68
CA THR A 62 -36.05 12.75 2.57
C THR A 62 -34.62 12.56 3.06
N ALA A 63 -34.21 13.27 4.13
CA ALA A 63 -32.89 13.08 4.74
C ALA A 63 -32.71 11.64 5.27
N ALA A 64 -33.71 11.09 5.93
CA ALA A 64 -33.72 9.72 6.45
C ALA A 64 -33.57 8.68 5.33
N THR A 65 -34.19 8.88 4.15
CA THR A 65 -33.98 7.98 3.01
C THR A 65 -32.52 7.97 2.54
N TRP A 66 -31.87 9.13 2.42
CA TRP A 66 -30.47 9.21 2.01
C TRP A 66 -29.52 8.65 3.08
N ILE A 67 -29.83 8.85 4.36
CA ILE A 67 -29.09 8.22 5.47
C ILE A 67 -29.24 6.70 5.43
N GLY A 68 -30.45 6.18 5.16
CA GLY A 68 -30.69 4.76 4.99
C GLY A 68 -29.92 4.15 3.82
N VAL A 69 -29.89 4.84 2.66
CA VAL A 69 -29.07 4.43 1.51
C VAL A 69 -27.58 4.46 1.86
N ALA A 70 -27.10 5.48 2.56
CA ALA A 70 -25.71 5.56 2.99
C ALA A 70 -25.32 4.44 3.98
N ALA A 71 -26.21 4.10 4.91
CA ALA A 71 -26.02 2.94 5.79
C ALA A 71 -25.95 1.63 4.99
N ALA A 72 -26.86 1.43 4.03
CA ALA A 72 -26.86 0.26 3.15
C ALA A 72 -25.57 0.15 2.32
N VAL A 73 -25.09 1.26 1.74
CA VAL A 73 -23.82 1.31 1.01
C VAL A 73 -22.63 1.07 1.94
N GLY A 74 -22.67 1.58 3.18
CA GLY A 74 -21.66 1.31 4.20
C GLY A 74 -21.56 -0.17 4.57
N LEU A 75 -22.70 -0.84 4.74
CA LEU A 75 -22.79 -2.29 4.99
C LEU A 75 -22.32 -3.09 3.77
N ALA A 76 -22.75 -2.72 2.56
CA ALA A 76 -22.29 -3.35 1.32
C ALA A 76 -20.77 -3.20 1.14
N ALA A 77 -20.21 -2.04 1.49
CA ALA A 77 -18.77 -1.83 1.48
C ALA A 77 -18.03 -2.70 2.50
N ALA A 78 -18.59 -2.88 3.70
CA ALA A 78 -18.02 -3.79 4.70
C ALA A 78 -18.04 -5.25 4.23
N PHE A 79 -19.15 -5.67 3.63
CA PHE A 79 -19.30 -6.99 3.04
C PHE A 79 -18.31 -7.21 1.87
N LEU A 80 -18.17 -6.23 0.98
CA LEU A 80 -17.23 -6.27 -0.13
C LEU A 80 -15.76 -6.35 0.35
N ARG A 81 -15.43 -5.68 1.46
CA ARG A 81 -14.10 -5.79 2.10
C ARG A 81 -13.85 -7.19 2.63
N ALA A 82 -14.84 -7.79 3.31
CA ALA A 82 -14.73 -9.16 3.82
C ALA A 82 -14.58 -10.18 2.68
N LEU A 83 -15.37 -10.05 1.61
CA LEU A 83 -15.26 -10.91 0.43
C LEU A 83 -13.91 -10.77 -0.27
N ALA A 84 -13.40 -9.55 -0.46
CA ALA A 84 -12.09 -9.37 -1.08
C ALA A 84 -10.95 -9.92 -0.22
N ALA A 85 -11.07 -9.87 1.11
CA ALA A 85 -10.09 -10.50 2.00
C ALA A 85 -10.08 -12.02 1.80
N LEU A 86 -11.27 -12.65 1.72
CA LEU A 86 -11.39 -14.08 1.43
C LEU A 86 -10.83 -14.44 0.04
N VAL A 87 -11.12 -13.63 -0.98
CA VAL A 87 -10.58 -13.82 -2.34
C VAL A 87 -9.06 -13.71 -2.36
N ASN A 88 -8.48 -12.72 -1.67
CA ASN A 88 -7.03 -12.56 -1.59
C ASN A 88 -6.37 -13.72 -0.84
N GLU A 89 -6.98 -14.21 0.23
CA GLU A 89 -6.51 -15.39 0.97
C GLU A 89 -6.55 -16.65 0.08
N ALA A 90 -7.69 -16.93 -0.56
CA ALA A 90 -7.86 -18.08 -1.43
C ALA A 90 -6.89 -18.04 -2.63
N MET A 91 -6.76 -16.88 -3.28
CA MET A 91 -5.80 -16.69 -4.37
C MET A 91 -4.36 -16.88 -3.89
N GLY A 92 -4.06 -16.40 -2.68
CA GLY A 92 -2.78 -16.57 -2.02
C GLY A 92 -2.39 -18.02 -1.80
N GLN A 93 -3.32 -18.83 -1.29
CA GLN A 93 -3.13 -20.26 -1.07
C GLN A 93 -2.91 -21.00 -2.39
N VAL A 94 -3.78 -20.78 -3.39
CA VAL A 94 -3.65 -21.43 -4.72
C VAL A 94 -2.31 -21.10 -5.38
N VAL A 95 -1.88 -19.84 -5.33
CA VAL A 95 -0.59 -19.44 -5.90
C VAL A 95 0.58 -20.06 -5.12
N THR A 96 0.46 -20.16 -3.80
CA THR A 96 1.50 -20.79 -2.95
C THR A 96 1.63 -22.28 -3.28
N ASP A 97 0.51 -22.99 -3.37
CA ASP A 97 0.47 -24.42 -3.70
C ASP A 97 1.03 -24.67 -5.11
N HIS A 98 0.67 -23.84 -6.08
CA HIS A 98 1.20 -23.94 -7.44
C HIS A 98 2.72 -23.74 -7.48
N VAL A 99 3.24 -22.73 -6.77
CA VAL A 99 4.69 -22.50 -6.71
C VAL A 99 5.41 -23.66 -5.99
N ALA A 100 4.81 -24.22 -4.94
CA ALA A 100 5.34 -25.39 -4.25
C ALA A 100 5.40 -26.62 -5.18
N ASP A 101 4.34 -26.87 -5.95
CA ASP A 101 4.28 -27.96 -6.93
C ASP A 101 5.37 -27.80 -8.02
N VAL A 102 5.56 -26.59 -8.55
CA VAL A 102 6.66 -26.30 -9.48
C VAL A 102 8.03 -26.58 -8.86
N ILE A 103 8.24 -26.20 -7.60
CA ILE A 103 9.49 -26.49 -6.88
C ILE A 103 9.68 -27.99 -6.66
N HIS A 104 8.62 -28.72 -6.30
CA HIS A 104 8.68 -30.18 -6.13
C HIS A 104 9.00 -30.89 -7.45
N ALA A 105 8.31 -30.52 -8.54
CA ALA A 105 8.57 -31.07 -9.87
C ALA A 105 10.02 -30.85 -10.32
N GLN A 106 10.56 -29.64 -10.09
CA GLN A 106 11.97 -29.36 -10.37
C GLN A 106 12.93 -30.12 -9.46
N SER A 107 12.58 -30.32 -8.18
CA SER A 107 13.42 -31.09 -7.26
C SER A 107 13.50 -32.57 -7.64
N ILE A 108 12.46 -33.12 -8.28
CA ILE A 108 12.44 -34.51 -8.78
C ILE A 108 13.22 -34.64 -10.10
N ALA A 109 13.08 -33.65 -11.00
CA ALA A 109 13.68 -33.71 -12.34
C ALA A 109 15.21 -33.51 -12.35
N VAL A 110 15.76 -33.03 -11.24
CA VAL A 110 17.14 -32.59 -11.12
C VAL A 110 17.99 -33.67 -10.46
N ASP A 111 19.14 -33.99 -11.06
CA ASP A 111 20.03 -35.06 -10.60
C ASP A 111 20.75 -34.71 -9.28
N LEU A 112 21.24 -35.72 -8.56
CA LEU A 112 21.84 -35.55 -7.22
C LEU A 112 23.08 -34.63 -7.25
N GLU A 113 23.84 -34.66 -8.35
CA GLU A 113 24.99 -33.78 -8.60
C GLU A 113 24.63 -32.29 -8.50
N TYR A 114 23.36 -31.94 -8.72
CA TYR A 114 22.88 -30.58 -8.62
C TYR A 114 22.80 -30.06 -7.17
N TYR A 115 22.64 -30.95 -6.20
CA TYR A 115 22.66 -30.60 -4.77
C TYR A 115 24.08 -30.37 -4.24
N GLU A 116 25.10 -30.90 -4.92
CA GLU A 116 26.50 -30.75 -4.54
C GLU A 116 27.09 -29.40 -5.00
N ASN A 117 26.41 -28.70 -5.92
CA ASN A 117 26.84 -27.39 -6.38
C ASN A 117 26.25 -26.26 -5.52
N PRO A 118 27.09 -25.48 -4.79
CA PRO A 118 26.62 -24.45 -3.87
C PRO A 118 25.76 -23.36 -4.51
N ARG A 119 26.03 -23.01 -5.77
CA ARG A 119 25.27 -21.96 -6.47
C ARG A 119 23.85 -22.40 -6.78
N TYR A 120 23.63 -23.68 -7.06
CA TYR A 120 22.32 -24.22 -7.39
C TYR A 120 21.51 -24.56 -6.14
N TYR A 121 22.18 -25.07 -5.10
CA TYR A 121 21.60 -25.22 -3.76
C TYR A 121 21.05 -23.89 -3.23
N ASP A 122 21.82 -22.81 -3.34
CA ASP A 122 21.39 -21.46 -2.92
C ASP A 122 20.13 -20.97 -3.67
N VAL A 123 19.99 -21.32 -4.95
CA VAL A 123 18.81 -20.93 -5.76
C VAL A 123 17.57 -21.69 -5.32
N LEU A 124 17.66 -23.01 -5.14
CA LEU A 124 16.54 -23.83 -4.68
C LEU A 124 16.15 -23.48 -3.24
N HIS A 125 17.14 -23.30 -2.36
CA HIS A 125 16.91 -22.94 -0.96
C HIS A 125 16.26 -21.55 -0.84
N ARG A 126 16.70 -20.58 -1.66
CA ARG A 126 16.03 -19.28 -1.74
C ARG A 126 14.61 -19.39 -2.30
N ALA A 127 14.38 -20.23 -3.31
CA ALA A 127 13.05 -20.46 -3.85
C ALA A 127 12.12 -21.02 -2.76
N GLN A 128 12.56 -22.00 -1.99
CA GLN A 128 11.81 -22.57 -0.86
C GLN A 128 11.51 -21.54 0.23
N GLN A 129 12.48 -20.70 0.61
CA GLN A 129 12.27 -19.68 1.63
C GLN A 129 11.37 -18.52 1.18
N GLU A 130 11.46 -18.12 -0.10
CA GLU A 130 10.74 -16.96 -0.62
C GLU A 130 9.37 -17.29 -1.24
N ALA A 131 9.16 -18.54 -1.69
CA ALA A 131 7.93 -18.99 -2.36
C ALA A 131 6.64 -18.77 -1.55
N PRO A 132 6.59 -19.04 -0.23
CA PRO A 132 5.35 -18.89 0.53
C PRO A 132 4.93 -17.43 0.72
N TYR A 133 5.88 -16.49 0.74
CA TYR A 133 5.61 -15.13 1.20
C TYR A 133 5.61 -14.08 0.08
N ARG A 134 6.45 -14.26 -0.95
CA ARG A 134 6.62 -13.24 -1.98
C ARG A 134 5.43 -13.07 -2.93
N PRO A 135 4.80 -14.12 -3.46
CA PRO A 135 3.68 -13.98 -4.39
C PRO A 135 2.49 -13.27 -3.72
N LEU A 136 2.13 -13.70 -2.50
CA LEU A 136 1.12 -13.08 -1.64
C LEU A 136 1.36 -11.58 -1.43
N ARG A 137 2.61 -11.19 -1.11
CA ARG A 137 2.94 -9.78 -0.92
C ARG A 137 2.78 -8.98 -2.20
N ILE A 138 3.22 -9.51 -3.34
CA ILE A 138 3.09 -8.84 -4.64
C ILE A 138 1.62 -8.64 -5.01
N ILE A 139 0.78 -9.66 -4.80
CA ILE A 139 -0.66 -9.60 -5.02
C ILE A 139 -1.29 -8.49 -4.17
N ASN A 140 -1.01 -8.48 -2.87
CA ASN A 140 -1.58 -7.51 -1.94
C ASN A 140 -1.12 -6.08 -2.27
N ASP A 141 0.17 -5.90 -2.56
CA ASP A 141 0.74 -4.60 -2.96
C ASP A 141 0.10 -4.11 -4.28
N LEU A 142 -0.13 -5.01 -5.24
CA LEU A 142 -0.73 -4.65 -6.53
C LEU A 142 -2.21 -4.32 -6.40
N THR A 143 -2.95 -5.10 -5.60
CA THR A 143 -4.38 -4.89 -5.31
C THR A 143 -4.59 -3.55 -4.60
N THR A 144 -3.82 -3.29 -3.55
CA THR A 144 -3.90 -2.01 -2.81
C THR A 144 -3.46 -0.82 -3.66
N THR A 145 -2.41 -0.97 -4.48
CA THR A 145 -1.98 0.09 -5.40
C THR A 145 -3.04 0.35 -6.47
N GLY A 146 -3.61 -0.70 -7.05
CA GLY A 146 -4.68 -0.62 -8.05
C GLY A 146 -5.92 0.08 -7.48
N GLN A 147 -6.37 -0.33 -6.29
CA GLN A 147 -7.48 0.30 -5.59
C GLN A 147 -7.20 1.80 -5.33
N ALA A 148 -6.00 2.14 -4.86
CA ALA A 148 -5.62 3.52 -4.60
C ALA A 148 -5.61 4.37 -5.87
N LEU A 149 -5.13 3.83 -7.00
CA LEU A 149 -5.15 4.51 -8.29
C LEU A 149 -6.58 4.71 -8.82
N ILE A 150 -7.44 3.71 -8.70
CA ILE A 150 -8.86 3.81 -9.11
C ILE A 150 -9.57 4.86 -8.26
N SER A 151 -9.42 4.81 -6.93
CA SER A 151 -9.96 5.84 -6.03
C SER A 151 -9.45 7.23 -6.37
N LEU A 152 -8.14 7.36 -6.64
CA LEU A 152 -7.53 8.65 -7.00
C LEU A 152 -8.13 9.20 -8.30
N VAL A 153 -8.23 8.38 -9.35
CA VAL A 153 -8.79 8.79 -10.65
C VAL A 153 -10.27 9.10 -10.52
N ALA A 154 -11.04 8.28 -9.80
CA ALA A 154 -12.46 8.50 -9.54
C ALA A 154 -12.69 9.83 -8.81
N MET A 155 -11.95 10.08 -7.74
CA MET A 155 -12.05 11.30 -6.94
C MET A 155 -11.58 12.53 -7.72
N ALA A 156 -10.46 12.44 -8.44
CA ALA A 156 -9.99 13.52 -9.30
C ALA A 156 -11.00 13.85 -10.40
N SER A 157 -11.62 12.84 -11.01
CA SER A 157 -12.67 13.03 -12.02
C SER A 157 -13.88 13.74 -11.43
N LEU A 158 -14.33 13.33 -10.24
CA LEU A 158 -15.43 14.00 -9.54
C LEU A 158 -15.12 15.47 -9.27
N LEU A 159 -13.94 15.77 -8.72
CA LEU A 159 -13.53 17.15 -8.42
C LEU A 159 -13.45 18.01 -9.69
N LEU A 160 -12.96 17.46 -10.79
CA LEU A 160 -12.88 18.15 -12.09
C LEU A 160 -14.27 18.44 -12.66
N THR A 161 -15.26 17.55 -12.47
CA THR A 161 -16.64 17.79 -12.93
C THR A 161 -17.37 18.87 -12.13
N LEU A 162 -17.01 19.09 -10.86
CA LEU A 162 -17.63 20.11 -10.03
C LEU A 162 -16.99 21.50 -10.25
N HIS A 163 -15.66 21.61 -10.20
CA HIS A 163 -14.95 22.87 -10.47
C HIS A 163 -13.50 22.60 -10.88
N TRP A 164 -13.22 22.78 -12.17
CA TRP A 164 -11.93 22.43 -12.79
C TRP A 164 -10.72 23.03 -12.04
N LEU A 165 -10.82 24.30 -11.61
CA LEU A 165 -9.73 25.00 -10.92
C LEU A 165 -9.38 24.32 -9.58
N VAL A 166 -10.40 23.87 -8.83
CA VAL A 166 -10.22 23.22 -7.53
C VAL A 166 -9.61 21.83 -7.74
N GLY A 167 -10.12 21.06 -8.70
CA GLY A 167 -9.55 19.77 -9.07
C GLY A 167 -8.06 19.87 -9.42
N VAL A 168 -7.68 20.88 -10.21
CA VAL A 168 -6.27 21.13 -10.58
C VAL A 168 -5.42 21.48 -9.36
N VAL A 169 -5.90 22.35 -8.46
CA VAL A 169 -5.16 22.74 -7.24
C VAL A 169 -4.91 21.53 -6.33
N VAL A 170 -5.91 20.70 -6.09
CA VAL A 170 -5.79 19.50 -5.24
C VAL A 170 -4.84 18.47 -5.86
N VAL A 171 -4.95 18.23 -7.17
CA VAL A 171 -4.03 17.33 -7.89
C VAL A 171 -2.60 17.86 -7.85
N ALA A 172 -2.40 19.17 -8.11
CA ALA A 172 -1.10 19.80 -8.04
C ALA A 172 -0.49 19.72 -6.62
N ALA A 173 -1.32 19.79 -5.58
CA ALA A 173 -0.89 19.67 -4.20
C ALA A 173 -0.45 18.24 -3.81
N ALA A 174 -0.96 17.21 -4.50
CA ALA A 174 -0.54 15.82 -4.28
C ALA A 174 0.82 15.48 -4.93
N VAL A 175 1.20 16.18 -6.00
CA VAL A 175 2.42 15.90 -6.79
C VAL A 175 3.71 16.00 -5.96
N PRO A 176 3.96 17.07 -5.17
CA PRO A 176 5.17 17.18 -4.35
C PRO A 176 5.36 16.01 -3.39
N GLY A 177 4.27 15.54 -2.75
CA GLY A 177 4.31 14.40 -1.83
C GLY A 177 4.69 13.10 -2.55
N ALA A 178 4.17 12.88 -3.75
CA ALA A 178 4.55 11.73 -4.57
C ALA A 178 6.03 11.78 -4.99
N LEU A 179 6.53 12.95 -5.42
CA LEU A 179 7.93 13.15 -5.80
C LEU A 179 8.89 12.92 -4.63
N VAL A 180 8.54 13.42 -3.43
CA VAL A 180 9.30 13.15 -2.19
C VAL A 180 9.41 11.64 -1.97
N ARG A 181 8.28 10.91 -1.99
CA ARG A 181 8.27 9.46 -1.79
C ARG A 181 9.10 8.70 -2.81
N LEU A 182 8.96 9.03 -4.10
CA LEU A 182 9.74 8.40 -5.18
C LEU A 182 11.24 8.66 -5.02
N ARG A 183 11.62 9.91 -4.74
CA ARG A 183 13.02 10.30 -4.55
C ARG A 183 13.65 9.59 -3.35
N PHE A 184 12.96 9.50 -2.22
CA PHE A 184 13.46 8.82 -1.03
C PHE A 184 13.44 7.30 -1.15
N SER A 185 12.47 6.72 -1.87
CA SER A 185 12.48 5.30 -2.22
C SER A 185 13.73 4.93 -3.02
N GLY A 186 14.07 5.74 -4.04
CA GLY A 186 15.30 5.56 -4.82
C GLY A 186 16.58 5.75 -4.00
N GLN A 187 16.62 6.72 -3.07
CA GLN A 187 17.74 6.89 -2.14
C GLN A 187 17.92 5.69 -1.21
N LEU A 188 16.84 5.20 -0.62
CA LEU A 188 16.86 4.03 0.25
C LEU A 188 17.31 2.78 -0.51
N TYR A 189 16.80 2.58 -1.73
CA TYR A 189 17.21 1.47 -2.59
C TYR A 189 18.71 1.52 -2.92
N ARG A 190 19.25 2.68 -3.31
CA ARG A 190 20.68 2.85 -3.56
C ARG A 190 21.52 2.59 -2.31
N TRP A 191 21.09 3.09 -1.15
CA TRP A 191 21.75 2.84 0.12
C TRP A 191 21.76 1.35 0.48
N GLN A 192 20.62 0.65 0.33
CA GLN A 192 20.54 -0.80 0.55
C GLN A 192 21.50 -1.57 -0.37
N ARG A 193 21.56 -1.19 -1.65
CA ARG A 193 22.49 -1.79 -2.63
C ARG A 193 23.95 -1.56 -2.25
N GLN A 194 24.30 -0.35 -1.79
CA GLN A 194 25.67 -0.03 -1.35
C GLN A 194 26.04 -0.72 -0.04
N ARG A 195 25.09 -0.93 0.88
CA ARG A 195 25.31 -1.53 2.20
C ARG A 195 25.00 -3.03 2.27
N THR A 196 24.79 -3.69 1.14
CA THR A 196 24.48 -5.13 1.09
C THR A 196 25.56 -5.98 1.76
N VAL A 197 26.85 -5.68 1.53
CA VAL A 197 27.96 -6.44 2.14
C VAL A 197 28.00 -6.24 3.66
N ALA A 198 27.86 -5.00 4.13
CA ALA A 198 27.81 -4.68 5.55
C ALA A 198 26.62 -5.35 6.26
N ASP A 199 25.45 -5.35 5.62
CA ASP A 199 24.27 -6.01 6.18
C ASP A 199 24.47 -7.54 6.26
N ARG A 200 25.02 -8.16 5.21
CA ARG A 200 25.38 -9.59 5.19
C ARG A 200 26.41 -9.95 6.27
N LEU A 201 27.44 -9.12 6.46
CA LEU A 201 28.43 -9.34 7.52
C LEU A 201 27.78 -9.24 8.90
N SER A 202 26.82 -8.33 9.09
CA SER A 202 26.09 -8.23 10.35
C SER A 202 25.27 -9.49 10.64
N VAL A 203 24.63 -10.07 9.62
CA VAL A 203 23.91 -11.35 9.73
C VAL A 203 24.89 -12.48 10.03
N TYR A 204 26.04 -12.52 9.35
CA TYR A 204 27.06 -13.54 9.60
C TYR A 204 27.61 -13.50 11.02
N LEU A 205 27.95 -12.30 11.54
CA LEU A 205 28.40 -12.13 12.93
C LEU A 205 27.33 -12.53 13.94
N HIS A 206 26.05 -12.24 13.64
CA HIS A 206 24.94 -12.69 14.46
C HIS A 206 24.86 -14.22 14.49
N TRP A 207 24.93 -14.87 13.33
CA TRP A 207 24.95 -16.33 13.23
C TRP A 207 26.15 -16.94 13.97
N LEU A 208 27.35 -16.38 13.80
CA LEU A 208 28.56 -16.88 14.46
C LEU A 208 28.46 -16.88 15.99
N LEU A 209 27.73 -15.91 16.56
CA LEU A 209 27.50 -15.79 18.01
C LEU A 209 26.32 -16.62 18.53
N THR A 210 25.41 -17.07 17.65
CA THR A 210 24.16 -17.74 18.05
C THR A 210 24.09 -19.20 17.64
N ASP A 211 24.91 -19.62 16.67
CA ASP A 211 24.96 -20.98 16.15
C ASP A 211 25.72 -21.92 17.10
N GLY A 212 25.06 -23.02 17.49
CA GLY A 212 25.62 -24.00 18.42
C GLY A 212 26.83 -24.75 17.86
N ALA A 213 26.90 -24.92 16.53
CA ALA A 213 28.02 -25.62 15.88
C ALA A 213 29.34 -24.86 16.05
N ARG A 214 29.30 -23.52 15.95
CA ARG A 214 30.50 -22.66 16.03
C ARG A 214 30.81 -22.15 17.44
N ALA A 215 29.88 -22.32 18.38
CA ALA A 215 30.04 -21.86 19.76
C ALA A 215 31.30 -22.42 20.46
N LYS A 216 31.75 -23.63 20.08
CA LYS A 216 32.97 -24.25 20.62
C LYS A 216 34.23 -23.47 20.24
N GLU A 217 34.38 -23.09 18.98
CA GLU A 217 35.51 -22.31 18.48
C GLU A 217 35.51 -20.90 19.07
N VAL A 218 34.34 -20.24 19.10
CA VAL A 218 34.20 -18.89 19.66
C VAL A 218 34.60 -18.84 21.13
N ARG A 219 34.28 -19.87 21.92
CA ARG A 219 34.68 -19.98 23.34
C ARG A 219 36.14 -20.39 23.50
N LEU A 220 36.64 -21.31 22.69
CA LEU A 220 38.02 -21.78 22.74
C LEU A 220 39.01 -20.64 22.47
N PHE A 221 38.68 -19.75 21.53
CA PHE A 221 39.51 -18.60 21.14
C PHE A 221 39.12 -17.27 21.80
N ASP A 222 38.16 -17.27 22.73
CA ASP A 222 37.64 -16.08 23.43
C ASP A 222 37.22 -14.91 22.49
N LEU A 223 36.62 -15.24 21.33
CA LEU A 223 36.28 -14.26 20.29
C LEU A 223 34.92 -13.58 20.48
N GLY A 224 34.16 -13.99 21.51
CA GLY A 224 32.78 -13.55 21.71
C GLY A 224 32.64 -12.03 21.82
N GLU A 225 33.46 -11.38 22.65
CA GLU A 225 33.42 -9.93 22.83
C GLU A 225 33.89 -9.17 21.58
N VAL A 226 34.87 -9.71 20.85
CA VAL A 226 35.37 -9.11 19.61
C VAL A 226 34.27 -9.07 18.55
N PHE A 227 33.62 -10.20 18.29
CA PHE A 227 32.51 -10.27 17.32
C PHE A 227 31.30 -9.45 17.76
N ARG A 228 31.01 -9.43 19.07
CA ARG A 228 29.95 -8.59 19.63
C ARG A 228 30.22 -7.10 19.40
N ARG A 229 31.47 -6.65 19.57
CA ARG A 229 31.89 -5.27 19.30
C ARG A 229 31.76 -4.94 17.81
N TRP A 230 32.31 -5.78 16.92
CA TRP A 230 32.21 -5.57 15.46
C TRP A 230 30.76 -5.50 14.98
N TYR A 231 29.91 -6.40 15.47
CA TYR A 231 28.47 -6.38 15.16
C TYR A 231 27.83 -5.07 15.62
N ARG A 232 28.12 -4.62 16.86
CA ARG A 232 27.57 -3.40 17.42
C ARG A 232 27.97 -2.16 16.63
N GLU A 233 29.25 -2.03 16.28
CA GLU A 233 29.78 -0.91 15.48
C GLU A 233 29.13 -0.87 14.09
N LEU A 234 29.06 -2.02 13.43
CA LEU A 234 28.45 -2.15 12.10
C LEU A 234 26.96 -1.77 12.12
N ARG A 235 26.20 -2.31 13.09
CA ARG A 235 24.77 -1.98 13.25
C ARG A 235 24.54 -0.54 13.66
N GLN A 236 25.44 0.07 14.44
CA GLN A 236 25.36 1.50 14.77
C GLN A 236 25.50 2.37 13.52
N THR A 237 26.48 2.08 12.65
CA THR A 237 26.70 2.80 11.40
C THR A 237 25.50 2.66 10.46
N LEU A 238 25.05 1.42 10.20
CA LEU A 238 23.87 1.16 9.36
C LEU A 238 22.62 1.87 9.89
N ARG A 239 22.42 1.86 11.20
CA ARG A 239 21.28 2.54 11.84
C ARG A 239 21.36 4.05 11.68
N ARG A 240 22.52 4.67 11.93
CA ARG A 240 22.71 6.13 11.80
C ARG A 240 22.43 6.59 10.36
N GLU A 241 22.97 5.89 9.37
CA GLU A 241 22.74 6.22 7.95
C GLU A 241 21.27 6.07 7.55
N ARG A 242 20.64 4.95 7.92
CA ARG A 242 19.22 4.71 7.63
C ARG A 242 18.33 5.76 8.28
N LEU A 243 18.63 6.15 9.52
CA LEU A 243 17.91 7.21 10.23
C LEU A 243 18.13 8.59 9.60
N ALA A 244 19.32 8.87 9.06
CA ALA A 244 19.57 10.12 8.36
C ALA A 244 18.71 10.25 7.09
N ILE A 245 18.57 9.17 6.32
CA ILE A 245 17.66 9.11 5.16
C ILE A 245 16.20 9.28 5.62
N ALA A 246 15.81 8.57 6.68
CA ALA A 246 14.44 8.63 7.21
C ALA A 246 14.08 10.03 7.73
N ARG A 247 15.00 10.73 8.41
CA ARG A 247 14.78 12.11 8.88
C ARG A 247 14.58 13.08 7.73
N ARG A 248 15.40 12.99 6.68
CA ARG A 248 15.24 13.82 5.47
C ARG A 248 13.91 13.53 4.77
N ARG A 249 13.51 12.26 4.71
CA ARG A 249 12.20 11.86 4.19
C ARG A 249 11.07 12.47 5.03
N ALA A 250 11.14 12.36 6.35
CA ALA A 250 10.13 12.90 7.25
C ALA A 250 9.97 14.41 7.08
N LEU A 251 11.06 15.17 6.96
CA LEU A 251 11.00 16.60 6.66
C LEU A 251 10.34 16.89 5.30
N GLY A 252 10.68 16.13 4.26
CA GLY A 252 10.03 16.25 2.95
C GLY A 252 8.53 15.92 3.00
N ASP A 253 8.15 14.88 3.74
CA ASP A 253 6.76 14.47 3.94
C ASP A 253 5.98 15.55 4.72
N VAL A 254 6.59 16.20 5.71
CA VAL A 254 5.99 17.33 6.44
C VAL A 254 5.81 18.56 5.54
N LEU A 255 6.83 18.94 4.77
CA LEU A 255 6.74 20.12 3.90
C LEU A 255 5.72 19.94 2.78
N SER A 256 5.74 18.77 2.12
CA SER A 256 4.74 18.44 1.09
C SER A 256 3.35 18.28 1.68
N GLY A 257 3.23 17.69 2.87
CA GLY A 257 1.97 17.59 3.61
C GLY A 257 1.40 18.95 4.00
N ALA A 258 2.23 19.89 4.48
CA ALA A 258 1.81 21.26 4.78
C ALA A 258 1.29 21.98 3.54
N GLY A 259 1.95 21.80 2.38
CA GLY A 259 1.46 22.31 1.10
C GLY A 259 0.11 21.73 0.69
N ALA A 260 -0.08 20.41 0.88
CA ALA A 260 -1.36 19.75 0.64
C ALA A 260 -2.47 20.27 1.56
N VAL A 261 -2.19 20.42 2.86
CA VAL A 261 -3.12 21.01 3.84
C VAL A 261 -3.49 22.44 3.46
N ALA A 262 -2.50 23.28 3.13
CA ALA A 262 -2.75 24.65 2.70
C ALA A 262 -3.62 24.73 1.44
N ALA A 263 -3.41 23.82 0.47
CA ALA A 263 -4.21 23.74 -0.74
C ALA A 263 -5.66 23.33 -0.45
N VAL A 264 -5.88 22.34 0.42
CA VAL A 264 -7.22 21.89 0.83
C VAL A 264 -7.96 23.00 1.58
N PHE A 265 -7.34 23.61 2.60
CA PHE A 265 -7.99 24.67 3.37
C PHE A 265 -8.16 25.97 2.56
N GLY A 266 -7.23 26.27 1.65
CA GLY A 266 -7.38 27.38 0.71
C GLY A 266 -8.55 27.15 -0.26
N THR A 267 -8.73 25.91 -0.72
CA THR A 267 -9.89 25.49 -1.49
C THR A 267 -11.18 25.66 -0.69
N PHE A 268 -11.22 25.25 0.58
CA PHE A 268 -12.38 25.47 1.44
C PHE A 268 -12.70 26.95 1.62
N ALA A 269 -11.70 27.81 1.84
CA ALA A 269 -11.92 29.25 1.94
C ALA A 269 -12.53 29.82 0.64
N TYR A 270 -12.01 29.40 -0.52
CA TYR A 270 -12.52 29.83 -1.83
C TYR A 270 -13.96 29.36 -2.08
N ILE A 271 -14.28 28.11 -1.75
CA ILE A 271 -15.62 27.54 -1.95
C ILE A 271 -16.60 28.12 -0.95
N ALA A 272 -16.20 28.34 0.31
CA ALA A 272 -17.05 29.01 1.30
C ALA A 272 -17.45 30.41 0.80
N TRP A 273 -16.49 31.16 0.24
CA TRP A 273 -16.76 32.46 -0.38
C TRP A 273 -17.74 32.38 -1.56
N GLN A 274 -17.59 31.37 -2.43
CA GLN A 274 -18.52 31.11 -3.55
C GLN A 274 -19.93 30.70 -3.06
N THR A 275 -20.01 29.92 -1.98
CA THR A 275 -21.27 29.46 -1.39
C THR A 275 -22.05 30.62 -0.77
N ILE A 276 -21.35 31.53 -0.08
CA ILE A 276 -21.95 32.77 0.45
C ILE A 276 -22.54 33.64 -0.68
N ARG A 277 -21.95 33.60 -1.88
CA ARG A 277 -22.47 34.28 -3.08
C ARG A 277 -23.63 33.54 -3.78
N GLY A 278 -24.05 32.38 -3.27
CA GLY A 278 -25.17 31.60 -3.81
C GLY A 278 -24.85 30.80 -5.08
N ALA A 279 -23.59 30.72 -5.50
CA ALA A 279 -23.21 30.06 -6.75
C ALA A 279 -23.17 28.52 -6.65
N ILE A 280 -23.04 27.98 -5.42
CA ILE A 280 -22.77 26.56 -5.16
C ILE A 280 -23.61 26.11 -3.95
N SER A 281 -24.11 24.85 -3.95
CA SER A 281 -24.86 24.29 -2.81
C SER A 281 -23.94 23.96 -1.63
N VAL A 282 -24.48 24.02 -0.41
CA VAL A 282 -23.74 23.67 0.81
C VAL A 282 -23.27 22.20 0.79
N GLY A 283 -24.04 21.29 0.21
CA GLY A 283 -23.61 19.90 0.05
C GLY A 283 -22.47 19.72 -0.93
N ALA A 284 -22.34 20.59 -1.94
CA ALA A 284 -21.17 20.56 -2.83
C ALA A 284 -19.88 20.90 -2.07
N VAL A 285 -19.92 21.77 -1.05
CA VAL A 285 -18.78 22.05 -0.16
C VAL A 285 -18.32 20.78 0.57
N ALA A 286 -19.25 19.89 0.93
CA ALA A 286 -18.94 18.64 1.62
C ALA A 286 -18.28 17.56 0.72
N ILE A 287 -18.24 17.75 -0.61
CA ILE A 287 -17.51 16.86 -1.53
C ILE A 287 -16.01 17.19 -1.60
N TYR A 288 -15.68 18.47 -1.46
CA TYR A 288 -14.32 18.99 -1.61
C TYR A 288 -13.45 18.71 -0.39
#